data_AF-A0A1Y0GYS4-F1
#
_entry.id   AF-A0A1Y0GYS4-F1
#
_cell.length_a   1.000
_cell.length_b   1.000
_cell.length_c   1.000
_cell.angle_alpha   90.00
_cell.angle_beta   90.00
_cell.angle_gamma   90.00
#
_symmetry.space_group_name_H-M   'P 1'
#
loop_
_entity.id
_entity.type
_entity.pdbx_description
1 polymer ?
#
loop_
_entity_poly.entity_id
_entity_poly.type
_entity_poly.pdbx_seq_one_letter_code
_entity_poly.pdbx_strand_id
1 'polypeptide(L)' 'MTIPVELQKVLSIDEEVMHGKVCFTGTRVPVTVFFDNLADGMGAAEFLEEYPTVTEHQLNVVLKWTMSQAERSLGLEFAS' A
#
# COMPACT_ATOMS: atom_id res chain seq x y z
N MET A 1 -14.00 4.05 6.10
CA MET A 1 -12.96 3.87 5.05
C MET A 1 -13.32 2.64 4.25
N THR A 2 -13.03 2.60 2.94
CA THR A 2 -13.30 1.43 2.09
C THR A 2 -12.06 1.07 1.29
N ILE A 3 -11.68 -0.21 1.29
CA ILE A 3 -10.57 -0.73 0.48
C ILE A 3 -11.10 -1.06 -0.93
N PRO A 4 -10.47 -0.51 -1.99
CA PRO A 4 -10.75 -0.87 -3.39
C PRO A 4 -10.68 -2.38 -3.61
N VAL A 5 -11.53 -2.94 -4.48
CA VAL A 5 -11.65 -4.39 -4.70
C VAL A 5 -10.30 -5.02 -5.10
N GLU A 6 -9.51 -4.29 -5.89
CA GLU A 6 -8.18 -4.67 -6.35
C GLU A 6 -7.18 -4.85 -5.19
N LEU A 7 -7.41 -4.16 -4.07
CA LEU A 7 -6.53 -4.15 -2.90
C LEU A 7 -7.01 -5.06 -1.76
N GLN A 8 -8.25 -5.56 -1.78
CA GLN A 8 -8.82 -6.34 -0.67
C GLN A 8 -8.07 -7.64 -0.35
N LYS A 9 -7.25 -8.15 -1.29
CA LYS A 9 -6.41 -9.33 -1.03
C LYS A 9 -5.12 -9.00 -0.28
N VAL A 10 -4.65 -7.76 -0.38
CA VAL A 10 -3.35 -7.32 0.15
C VAL A 10 -3.46 -6.32 1.28
N LEU A 11 -4.62 -5.66 1.43
CA LEU A 11 -4.95 -4.74 2.51
C LEU A 11 -6.19 -5.22 3.28
N SER A 12 -6.25 -4.89 4.57
CA SER A 12 -7.39 -5.18 5.45
C SER A 12 -7.68 -4.00 6.38
N ILE A 13 -8.94 -3.87 6.79
CA ILE A 13 -9.38 -3.04 7.91
C ILE A 13 -9.96 -3.97 8.96
N ASP A 14 -9.47 -3.85 10.19
CA ASP A 14 -9.98 -4.56 11.35
C ASP A 14 -9.96 -3.59 12.54
N GLU A 15 -11.10 -3.38 13.19
CA GLU A 15 -11.24 -2.45 14.31
C GLU A 15 -10.37 -2.87 15.52
N GLU A 16 -10.12 -4.18 15.67
CA GLU A 16 -9.25 -4.72 16.72
C GLU A 16 -7.75 -4.59 16.37
N VAL A 17 -7.44 -4.29 15.09
CA VAL A 17 -6.06 -4.10 14.61
C VAL A 17 -5.82 -2.63 14.30
N MET A 18 -4.93 -2.00 15.08
CA MET A 18 -4.50 -0.62 14.85
C MET A 18 -5.68 0.39 14.77
N HIS A 19 -6.77 0.14 15.51
CA HIS A 19 -7.95 1.02 15.57
C HIS A 19 -8.59 1.26 14.20
N GLY A 20 -8.73 0.22 13.37
CA GLY A 20 -9.38 0.32 12.07
C GLY A 20 -8.55 0.98 10.98
N LYS A 21 -7.25 1.21 11.21
CA LYS A 21 -6.34 1.66 10.14
C LYS A 21 -6.21 0.61 9.05
N VAL A 22 -6.08 1.06 7.81
CA VAL A 22 -5.79 0.16 6.67
C VAL A 22 -4.38 -0.40 6.84
N CYS A 23 -4.29 -1.71 7.06
CA CYS A 23 -3.03 -2.42 7.22
C CYS A 23 -2.79 -3.37 6.05
N PHE A 24 -1.54 -3.77 5.83
CA PHE A 24 -1.25 -4.91 4.97
C PHE A 24 -1.88 -6.18 5.57
N THR A 25 -2.58 -6.96 4.76
CA THR A 25 -3.30 -8.17 5.18
C THR A 25 -2.38 -9.11 5.95
N GLY A 26 -2.82 -9.57 7.11
CA GLY A 26 -2.05 -10.46 7.98
C GLY A 26 -0.95 -9.78 8.78
N THR A 27 -0.89 -8.44 8.77
CA THR A 27 0.08 -7.65 9.53
C THR A 27 -0.61 -6.60 10.40
N ARG A 28 0.17 -5.95 11.26
CA ARG A 28 -0.23 -4.73 11.98
C ARG A 28 0.44 -3.48 11.41
N VAL A 29 0.94 -3.54 10.18
CA VAL A 29 1.69 -2.46 9.53
C VAL A 29 0.71 -1.62 8.71
N PRO A 30 0.45 -0.35 9.09
CA PRO A 30 -0.42 0.52 8.32
C PRO A 30 0.20 0.85 6.97
N VAL A 31 -0.64 0.94 5.94
CA VAL A 31 -0.19 1.32 4.59
C VAL A 31 0.40 2.73 4.55
N THR A 32 -0.05 3.61 5.44
CA THR A 32 0.51 4.97 5.57
C THR A 32 1.99 4.94 5.93
N VAL A 33 2.42 4.01 6.80
CA VAL A 33 3.83 3.88 7.18
C VAL A 33 4.69 3.56 5.96
N PHE A 34 4.19 2.75 5.01
CA PHE A 34 4.89 2.49 3.77
C PHE A 34 5.04 3.75 2.90
N PHE A 35 3.96 4.52 2.73
CA PHE A 35 4.01 5.75 1.94
C PHE A 35 4.87 6.85 2.58
N ASP A 36 4.80 7.00 3.90
CA ASP A 36 5.60 7.98 4.64
C ASP A 36 7.10 7.65 4.50
N ASN A 37 7.48 6.39 4.70
CA ASN A 37 8.88 5.95 4.53
C ASN A 37 9.38 6.11 3.09
N LEU A 38 8.56 5.77 2.08
CA LEU A 38 8.90 6.02 0.68
C LEU A 38 9.12 7.51 0.40
N ALA A 39 8.28 8.38 0.97
CA ALA A 39 8.40 9.83 0.81
C ALA A 39 9.67 10.39 1.47
N ASP A 40 10.10 9.77 2.57
CA ASP A 40 11.36 10.09 3.27
C ASP A 40 12.60 9.49 2.59
N GLY A 41 12.42 8.76 1.48
CA GLY A 41 13.50 8.23 0.65
C GLY A 41 13.91 6.80 0.97
N MET A 42 13.22 6.11 1.88
CA MET A 42 13.45 4.69 2.15
C MET A 42 13.04 3.86 0.94
N GLY A 43 13.93 2.97 0.48
CA GLY A 43 13.62 2.08 -0.64
C GLY A 43 12.66 0.96 -0.25
N ALA A 44 11.96 0.37 -1.24
CA ALA A 44 11.06 -0.76 -0.97
C ALA A 44 11.79 -2.00 -0.41
N ALA A 45 13.04 -2.24 -0.82
CA ALA A 45 13.84 -3.34 -0.29
C ALA A 45 14.19 -3.11 1.19
N GLU A 46 14.62 -1.90 1.54
CA GLU A 46 14.90 -1.48 2.91
C GLU A 46 13.65 -1.55 3.78
N PHE A 47 12.49 -1.12 3.26
CA PHE A 47 11.21 -1.27 3.96
C PHE A 47 10.87 -2.73 4.28
N LEU A 48 11.14 -3.68 3.36
CA LEU A 48 10.91 -5.10 3.60
C LEU A 48 11.86 -5.69 4.66
N GLU A 49 13.06 -5.13 4.81
CA GLU A 49 13.98 -5.49 5.88
C GLU A 49 13.49 -5.00 7.25
N GLU A 50 12.94 -3.79 7.33
CA GLU A 50 12.36 -3.24 8.57
C GLU A 50 11.00 -3.87 8.94
N TYR A 51 10.20 -4.21 7.94
CA TYR A 51 8.85 -4.77 8.10
C TYR A 51 8.73 -6.15 7.41
N PRO A 52 9.44 -7.18 7.91
CA PRO A 52 9.54 -8.48 7.24
C PRO A 52 8.23 -9.27 7.19
N THR A 53 7.19 -8.82 7.90
CA THR A 53 5.84 -9.39 7.80
C THR A 53 5.09 -8.90 6.56
N VAL A 54 5.52 -7.80 5.95
CA VAL A 54 4.99 -7.30 4.69
C VAL A 54 5.72 -8.02 3.55
N THR A 55 4.98 -8.42 2.53
CA THR A 55 5.54 -9.14 1.38
C THR A 55 5.77 -8.20 0.20
N GLU A 56 6.75 -8.52 -0.62
CA GLU A 56 7.02 -7.79 -1.87
C GLU A 56 5.77 -7.76 -2.79
N HIS A 57 5.00 -8.85 -2.82
CA HIS A 57 3.76 -8.91 -3.58
C HIS A 57 2.75 -7.84 -3.12
N GLN A 58 2.58 -7.67 -1.81
CA GLN A 58 1.70 -6.65 -1.25
C GLN A 58 2.14 -5.23 -1.66
N LEU A 59 3.44 -4.92 -1.54
CA LEU A 59 3.97 -3.63 -1.97
C LEU A 59 3.73 -3.38 -3.46
N ASN A 60 4.03 -4.37 -4.29
CA ASN A 60 3.86 -4.26 -5.74
C ASN A 60 2.41 -4.02 -6.16
N VAL A 61 1.44 -4.68 -5.52
CA VAL A 61 0.01 -4.46 -5.80
C VAL A 61 -0.42 -3.06 -5.38
N VAL A 62 -0.02 -2.61 -4.19
CA VAL A 62 -0.33 -1.26 -3.69
C VAL A 62 0.29 -0.18 -4.59
N LEU A 63 1.55 -0.32 -4.97
CA LEU A 63 2.24 0.64 -5.86
C LEU A 63 1.58 0.71 -7.23
N LYS A 64 1.30 -0.43 -7.88
CA LYS A 64 0.64 -0.47 -9.19
C LYS A 64 -0.73 0.20 -9.17
N TRP A 65 -1.53 -0.10 -8.15
CA TRP A 65 -2.83 0.54 -7.99
C TRP A 65 -2.68 2.05 -7.80
N THR A 66 -1.79 2.47 -6.90
CA THR A 66 -1.54 3.89 -6.59
C THR A 66 -1.06 4.67 -7.82
N MET A 67 -0.12 4.10 -8.58
CA MET A 67 0.37 4.67 -9.84
C MET A 67 -0.75 4.78 -10.88
N SER A 68 -1.55 3.72 -11.08
CA SER A 68 -2.70 3.78 -11.99
C SER A 68 -3.69 4.86 -11.58
N GLN A 69 -3.95 5.03 -10.28
CA GLN A 69 -4.83 6.11 -9.81
C GLN A 69 -4.26 7.50 -10.05
N ALA A 70 -2.94 7.67 -9.89
CA ALA A 70 -2.26 8.92 -10.20
C ALA A 70 -2.28 9.24 -11.71
N GLU A 71 -2.04 8.24 -12.55
CA GLU A 71 -2.11 8.38 -14.01
C GLU A 71 -3.51 8.79 -14.46
N ARG A 72 -4.55 8.15 -13.91
CA ARG A 72 -5.96 8.48 -14.19
C ARG A 72 -6.30 9.91 -13.77
N SER A 73 -5.88 10.33 -12.58
CA SER A 73 -6.18 11.67 -12.08
C SER A 73 -5.48 12.77 -12.89
N LEU A 74 -4.36 12.45 -13.53
CA LEU A 74 -3.62 13.33 -14.43
C LEU A 74 -4.04 13.21 -15.90
N GLY A 75 -4.95 12.30 -16.24
CA GLY A 75 -5.37 12.04 -17.63
C GLY A 75 -4.30 11.39 -18.51
N LEU A 76 -3.32 10.69 -17.91
CA LEU A 76 -2.22 10.02 -18.62
C LEU A 76 -2.64 8.68 -19.25
N GLU A 77 -3.81 8.16 -18.89
CA GLU A 77 -4.34 6.87 -19.37
C GLU A 77 -4.61 6.83 -20.90
N PHE A 78 -4.59 7.99 -21.57
CA PHE A 78 -4.75 8.14 -23.02
C PHE A 78 -3.48 8.63 -23.74
N ALA A 79 -2.36 8.77 -23.02
CA ALA A 79 -1.13 9.36 -23.57
C ALA A 79 -0.22 8.37 -24.32
N SER A 80 -0.69 7.16 -24.61
CA SER A 80 0.04 6.09 -25.30
C SER A 80 -0.35 5.93 -26.77
#